data_AF-A0A9D9X1I4-F1
#
_entry.id   AF-A0A9D9X1I4-F1
#
_cell.length_a   1.000
_cell.length_b   1.000
_cell.length_c   1.000
_cell.angle_alpha   90.00
_cell.angle_beta   90.00
_cell.angle_gamma   90.00
#
_symmetry.space_group_name_H-M   'P 1'
#
loop_
_entity.id
_entity.type
_entity.pdbx_description
1 polymer ?
#
loop_
_entity_poly.entity_id
_entity_poly.type
_entity_poly.pdbx_seq_one_letter_code
_entity_poly.pdbx_strand_id
1 'polypeptide(L)'
;QREGSDPLALKGSYAGALGMPQFMPSSVNKYALDFDGDGHIDLHGSAADVIGSVAHYLAEFGWQRGLPTHFEVTPPSDPGERALLLAPDIVPSFTAQQFLEHGAVFGARAPDLAASDAGTAGDGEGTAHDVGLLALVELQNGDAAPSHVAGTANFYVITRYNWSSYYAMAVIDLGTTVKGAR
;
A
#
# COMPACT_ATOMS: atom_id res chain seq x y z
N GLN A 1 13.22 9.34 -26.00
CA GLN A 1 14.69 9.48 -26.16
C GLN A 1 15.42 8.24 -25.68
N ARG A 2 15.27 7.83 -24.41
CA ARG A 2 15.87 6.59 -23.88
C ARG A 2 15.51 5.35 -24.69
N GLU A 3 14.22 5.14 -24.95
CA GLU A 3 13.73 3.98 -25.70
C GLU A 3 13.70 4.18 -27.24
N GLY A 4 14.23 5.29 -27.75
CA GLY A 4 14.18 5.60 -29.19
C GLY A 4 12.77 5.74 -29.80
N SER A 5 11.71 5.66 -29.00
CA SER A 5 10.32 5.66 -29.47
C SER A 5 9.84 7.04 -29.93
N ASP A 6 8.92 7.05 -30.90
CA ASP A 6 8.21 8.25 -31.34
C ASP A 6 7.32 8.80 -30.21
N PRO A 7 7.57 10.03 -29.71
CA PRO A 7 6.77 10.64 -28.66
C PRO A 7 5.28 10.77 -28.99
N LEU A 8 4.92 10.86 -30.28
CA LEU A 8 3.52 11.01 -30.71
C LEU A 8 2.77 9.67 -30.80
N ALA A 9 3.48 8.55 -30.78
CA ALA A 9 2.90 7.22 -30.83
C ALA A 9 2.51 6.67 -29.45
N LEU A 10 3.07 7.24 -28.38
CA LEU A 10 2.79 6.82 -27.00
C LEU A 10 1.36 7.16 -26.62
N LYS A 11 0.63 6.16 -26.13
CA LYS A 11 -0.74 6.31 -25.64
C LYS A 11 -0.76 6.36 -24.12
N GLY A 12 -1.70 7.10 -23.56
CA GLY A 12 -1.91 7.17 -22.12
C GLY A 12 -3.31 7.66 -21.79
N SER A 13 -3.58 7.79 -20.49
CA SER A 13 -4.80 8.46 -20.02
C SER A 13 -4.82 9.93 -20.44
N TYR A 14 -5.97 10.58 -20.27
CA TYR A 14 -6.10 12.02 -20.52
C TYR A 14 -5.11 12.87 -19.71
N ALA A 15 -4.68 12.38 -18.53
CA ALA A 15 -3.72 13.03 -17.64
C ALA A 15 -2.27 12.62 -17.92
N GLY A 16 -2.03 11.78 -18.93
CA GLY A 16 -0.69 11.37 -19.36
C GLY A 16 -0.10 10.16 -18.63
N ALA A 17 -0.92 9.38 -17.93
CA ALA A 17 -0.46 8.12 -17.33
C ALA A 17 -0.30 7.04 -18.42
N LEU A 18 0.84 6.35 -18.44
CA LEU A 18 1.30 5.50 -19.53
C LEU A 18 1.26 4.01 -19.18
N GLY A 19 1.01 3.20 -20.21
CA GLY A 19 1.09 1.74 -20.15
C GLY A 19 0.06 1.07 -19.24
N MET A 20 0.18 -0.25 -19.12
CA MET A 20 -0.60 -1.05 -18.16
C MET A 20 -0.49 -0.56 -16.71
N PRO A 21 0.69 -0.13 -16.18
CA PRO A 21 0.79 0.31 -14.80
C PRO A 21 0.26 1.73 -14.58
N GLN A 22 -0.15 2.44 -15.63
CA GLN A 22 -0.62 3.83 -15.56
C GLN A 22 0.38 4.76 -14.84
N PHE A 23 1.67 4.64 -15.16
CA PHE A 23 2.70 5.49 -14.60
C PHE A 23 2.72 6.87 -15.25
N MET A 24 2.83 7.92 -14.44
CA MET A 24 3.18 9.24 -14.94
C MET A 24 4.59 9.20 -15.55
N PRO A 25 4.92 10.05 -16.54
CA PRO A 25 6.24 10.03 -17.19
C PRO A 25 7.41 10.17 -16.21
N SER A 26 7.23 10.94 -15.13
CA SER A 26 8.22 11.04 -14.04
C SER A 26 8.41 9.74 -13.27
N SER A 27 7.34 8.97 -13.06
CA SER A 27 7.41 7.63 -12.46
C SER A 27 8.08 6.63 -13.40
N VAL A 28 7.80 6.69 -14.71
CA VAL A 28 8.51 5.86 -15.71
C VAL A 28 10.01 6.07 -15.61
N ASN A 29 10.46 7.32 -15.59
CA ASN A 29 11.89 7.63 -15.53
C ASN A 29 12.59 7.16 -14.25
N LYS A 30 11.86 7.07 -13.13
CA LYS A 30 12.44 6.73 -11.82
C LYS A 30 12.36 5.24 -11.50
N TYR A 31 11.26 4.60 -11.89
CA TYR A 31 10.89 3.29 -11.35
C TYR A 31 10.72 2.22 -12.42
N ALA A 32 10.55 2.59 -13.69
CA ALA A 32 10.42 1.57 -14.73
C ALA A 32 11.76 0.89 -15.01
N LEU A 33 11.71 -0.42 -15.21
CA LEU A 33 12.86 -1.26 -15.45
C LEU A 33 12.61 -2.25 -16.58
N ASP A 34 13.69 -2.58 -17.27
CA ASP A 34 13.80 -3.69 -18.21
C ASP A 34 13.96 -4.96 -17.35
N PHE A 35 12.91 -5.77 -17.26
CA PHE A 35 12.87 -6.91 -16.34
C PHE A 35 13.20 -8.23 -17.03
N ASP A 36 12.96 -8.33 -18.34
CA ASP A 36 13.31 -9.51 -19.13
C ASP A 36 14.72 -9.44 -19.73
N GLY A 37 15.37 -8.27 -19.69
CA GLY A 37 16.76 -8.06 -20.05
C GLY A 37 16.99 -7.90 -21.55
N ASP A 38 15.95 -7.52 -22.30
CA ASP A 38 16.03 -7.36 -23.76
C ASP A 38 16.64 -6.03 -24.22
N GLY A 39 16.92 -5.13 -23.28
CA GLY A 39 17.48 -3.80 -23.51
C GLY A 39 16.45 -2.68 -23.64
N HIS A 40 15.15 -2.99 -23.51
CA HIS A 40 14.05 -2.05 -23.64
C HIS A 40 13.13 -2.04 -22.42
N ILE A 41 12.40 -0.94 -22.25
CA ILE A 41 11.32 -0.87 -21.25
C ILE A 41 9.98 -0.71 -21.96
N ASP A 42 9.22 -1.79 -22.07
CA ASP A 42 7.90 -1.82 -22.68
C ASP A 42 6.78 -2.01 -21.64
N LEU A 43 6.28 -0.89 -21.10
CA LEU A 43 5.14 -0.87 -20.18
C LEU A 43 3.77 -1.11 -20.86
N HIS A 44 3.73 -1.34 -22.18
CA HIS A 44 2.50 -1.56 -22.94
C HIS A 44 2.34 -3.02 -23.36
N GLY A 45 3.41 -3.68 -23.79
CA GLY A 45 3.41 -5.04 -24.35
C GLY A 45 4.17 -6.07 -23.53
N SER A 46 5.18 -5.68 -22.74
CA SER A 46 5.93 -6.63 -21.90
C SER A 46 5.31 -6.78 -20.52
N ALA A 47 4.70 -7.95 -20.27
CA ALA A 47 4.22 -8.28 -18.93
C ALA A 47 5.35 -8.35 -17.90
N ALA A 48 6.58 -8.72 -18.32
CA ALA A 48 7.73 -8.79 -17.44
C ALA A 48 8.10 -7.39 -16.94
N ASP A 49 8.24 -6.41 -17.84
CA ASP A 49 8.58 -5.03 -17.48
C ASP A 49 7.50 -4.39 -16.63
N VAL A 50 6.23 -4.64 -16.94
CA VAL A 50 5.11 -4.13 -16.14
C VAL A 50 5.18 -4.67 -14.71
N ILE A 51 5.33 -5.99 -14.53
CA ILE A 51 5.40 -6.61 -13.21
C ILE A 51 6.64 -6.12 -12.45
N GLY A 52 7.80 -6.14 -13.10
CA GLY A 52 9.06 -5.69 -12.53
C GLY A 52 9.00 -4.23 -12.08
N SER A 53 8.51 -3.34 -12.95
CA SER A 53 8.39 -1.91 -12.68
C SER A 53 7.42 -1.59 -11.53
N VAL A 54 6.28 -2.29 -11.45
CA VAL A 54 5.34 -2.13 -10.33
C VAL A 54 5.98 -2.63 -9.03
N ALA A 55 6.66 -3.78 -9.05
CA ALA A 55 7.33 -4.32 -7.88
C ALA A 55 8.45 -3.38 -7.38
N HIS A 56 9.25 -2.83 -8.29
CA HIS A 56 10.29 -1.87 -7.97
C HIS A 56 9.72 -0.56 -7.43
N TYR A 57 8.63 -0.04 -8.01
CA TYR A 57 7.93 1.11 -7.46
C TYR A 57 7.52 0.87 -6.01
N LEU A 58 6.85 -0.25 -5.71
CA LEU A 58 6.43 -0.54 -4.33
C LEU A 58 7.64 -0.69 -3.39
N ALA A 59 8.72 -1.33 -3.84
CA ALA A 59 9.95 -1.47 -3.07
C ALA A 59 10.60 -0.11 -2.76
N GLU A 60 10.73 0.78 -3.74
CA GLU A 60 11.28 2.13 -3.57
C GLU A 60 10.44 3.01 -2.64
N PHE A 61 9.13 2.75 -2.54
CA PHE A 61 8.26 3.43 -1.59
C PHE A 61 8.23 2.79 -0.19
N GLY A 62 9.02 1.75 0.05
CA GLY A 62 9.21 1.15 1.37
C GLY A 62 8.40 -0.11 1.64
N TRP A 63 8.02 -0.86 0.60
CA TRP A 63 7.35 -2.16 0.78
C TRP A 63 8.19 -3.12 1.62
N GLN A 64 7.61 -3.63 2.70
CA GLN A 64 8.25 -4.57 3.61
C GLN A 64 7.78 -5.99 3.31
N ARG A 65 8.69 -6.85 2.84
CA ARG A 65 8.36 -8.25 2.55
C ARG A 65 7.92 -8.98 3.83
N GLY A 66 6.79 -9.67 3.76
CA GLY A 66 6.26 -10.47 4.88
C GLY A 66 5.37 -9.70 5.85
N LEU A 67 5.42 -8.37 5.87
CA LEU A 67 4.51 -7.55 6.68
C LEU A 67 3.08 -7.60 6.07
N PRO A 68 2.04 -7.93 6.84
CA PRO A 68 0.66 -7.83 6.37
C PRO A 68 0.32 -6.39 5.96
N THR A 69 -0.56 -6.21 4.97
CA THR A 69 -1.00 -4.85 4.60
C THR A 69 -1.82 -4.23 5.72
N HIS A 70 -2.70 -4.99 6.36
CA HIS A 70 -3.53 -4.47 7.45
C HIS A 70 -3.93 -5.58 8.42
N PHE A 71 -4.47 -5.16 9.56
CA PHE A 71 -5.12 -6.01 10.53
C PHE A 71 -6.60 -5.63 10.67
N GLU A 72 -7.45 -6.61 10.96
CA GLU A 72 -8.83 -6.35 11.37
C GLU A 72 -8.85 -5.64 12.72
N VAL A 73 -9.69 -4.62 12.85
CA VAL A 73 -9.81 -3.86 14.09
C VAL A 73 -11.25 -3.40 14.31
N THR A 74 -11.72 -3.51 15.54
CA THR A 74 -12.92 -2.79 16.01
C THR A 74 -12.44 -1.46 16.60
N PRO A 75 -12.93 -0.31 16.10
CA PRO A 75 -12.50 0.99 16.58
C PRO A 75 -13.00 1.25 18.02
N PRO A 76 -12.44 2.25 18.72
CA PRO A 76 -12.95 2.66 20.03
C PRO A 76 -14.45 2.98 20.00
N SER A 77 -15.17 2.55 21.03
CA SER A 77 -16.59 2.89 21.19
C SER A 77 -16.76 4.37 21.55
N ASP A 78 -15.82 4.93 22.30
CA ASP A 78 -15.79 6.36 22.62
C ASP A 78 -15.55 7.19 21.34
N PRO A 79 -16.44 8.15 21.01
CA PRO A 79 -16.29 8.96 19.80
C PRO A 79 -15.04 9.84 19.78
N GLY A 80 -14.58 10.31 20.93
CA GLY A 80 -13.38 11.15 21.05
C GLY A 80 -12.12 10.35 20.74
N GLU A 81 -11.99 9.16 21.35
CA GLU A 81 -10.87 8.25 21.08
C GLU A 81 -10.87 7.76 19.63
N ARG A 82 -12.05 7.45 19.08
CA ARG A 82 -12.18 7.08 17.67
C ARG A 82 -11.76 8.22 16.74
N ALA A 83 -12.20 9.44 17.01
CA ALA A 83 -11.81 10.61 16.22
C ALA A 83 -10.30 10.88 16.28
N LEU A 84 -9.66 10.64 17.43
CA LEU A 84 -8.22 10.77 17.62
C LEU A 84 -7.45 9.77 16.74
N LEU A 85 -7.85 8.50 16.74
CA LEU A 85 -7.19 7.48 15.91
C LEU A 85 -7.44 7.68 14.41
N LEU A 86 -8.59 8.23 14.01
CA LEU A 86 -8.92 8.54 12.61
C LEU A 86 -8.26 9.82 12.07
N ALA A 87 -7.80 10.73 12.94
CA ALA A 87 -7.32 12.04 12.54
C ALA A 87 -6.17 12.03 11.50
N PRO A 88 -5.20 11.09 11.57
CA PRO A 88 -4.13 10.98 10.56
C PRO A 88 -4.57 10.41 9.21
N ASP A 89 -5.82 9.98 9.07
CA ASP A 89 -6.37 9.33 7.87
C ASP A 89 -5.54 8.10 7.46
N ILE A 90 -4.86 8.15 6.31
CA ILE A 90 -4.11 7.03 5.74
C ILE A 90 -2.70 6.90 6.34
N VAL A 91 -2.20 7.90 7.06
CA VAL A 91 -0.81 7.98 7.53
C VAL A 91 -0.62 7.14 8.80
N PRO A 92 0.23 6.09 8.80
CA PRO A 92 0.48 5.31 10.00
C PRO A 92 1.14 6.17 11.09
N SER A 93 0.49 6.25 12.24
CA SER A 93 0.80 7.27 13.26
C SER A 93 0.81 6.74 14.69
N PHE A 94 0.17 5.59 14.95
CA PHE A 94 0.06 5.04 16.31
C PHE A 94 0.60 3.62 16.37
N THR A 95 1.20 3.24 17.49
CA THR A 95 1.59 1.85 17.74
C THR A 95 0.36 0.98 17.98
N ALA A 96 0.51 -0.34 17.85
CA ALA A 96 -0.55 -1.27 18.24
C ALA A 96 -0.95 -1.12 19.72
N GLN A 97 0.01 -0.81 20.59
CA GLN A 97 -0.24 -0.54 22.01
C GLN A 97 -1.11 0.71 22.21
N GLN A 98 -0.85 1.80 21.48
CA GLN A 98 -1.69 3.01 21.54
C GLN A 98 -3.11 2.73 21.06
N PHE A 99 -3.31 1.91 20.02
CA PHE A 99 -4.65 1.47 19.62
C PHE A 99 -5.40 0.81 20.79
N LEU A 100 -4.75 -0.08 21.54
CA LEU A 100 -5.35 -0.76 22.69
C LEU A 100 -5.63 0.21 23.85
N GLU A 101 -4.72 1.13 24.13
CA GLU A 101 -4.88 2.17 25.17
C GLU A 101 -6.07 3.10 24.88
N HIS A 102 -6.31 3.41 23.61
CA HIS A 102 -7.46 4.18 23.15
C HIS A 102 -8.74 3.32 23.01
N GLY A 103 -8.69 2.02 23.35
CA GLY A 103 -9.86 1.15 23.41
C GLY A 103 -10.24 0.47 22.08
N ALA A 104 -9.36 0.45 21.09
CA ALA A 104 -9.54 -0.38 19.90
C ALA A 104 -9.27 -1.86 20.22
N VAL A 105 -9.87 -2.77 19.46
CA VAL A 105 -9.71 -4.22 19.66
C VAL A 105 -9.32 -4.87 18.34
N PHE A 106 -8.16 -5.53 18.28
CA PHE A 106 -7.72 -6.26 17.10
C PHE A 106 -8.50 -7.58 16.92
N GLY A 107 -8.68 -7.98 15.67
CA GLY A 107 -9.28 -9.26 15.31
C GLY A 107 -8.37 -10.47 15.57
N ALA A 108 -8.72 -11.62 14.98
CA ALA A 108 -8.07 -12.90 15.27
C ALA A 108 -6.58 -12.95 14.90
N ARG A 109 -6.16 -12.17 13.89
CA ARG A 109 -4.76 -11.98 13.52
C ARG A 109 -4.30 -10.61 14.02
N ALA A 110 -4.05 -10.50 15.31
CA ALA A 110 -3.54 -9.27 15.91
C ALA A 110 -2.04 -9.09 15.60
N PRO A 111 -1.54 -7.84 15.58
CA PRO A 111 -0.10 -7.57 15.55
C PRO A 111 0.59 -8.14 16.80
N ASP A 112 1.86 -8.55 16.64
CA ASP A 112 2.70 -8.95 17.77
C ASP A 112 3.09 -7.69 18.57
N LEU A 113 2.60 -7.60 19.81
CA LEU A 113 2.79 -6.43 20.67
C LEU A 113 4.21 -6.36 21.27
N ALA A 114 5.02 -7.42 21.15
CA ALA A 114 6.33 -7.51 21.78
C ALA A 114 7.44 -6.68 21.08
N ALA A 115 7.15 -6.02 19.95
CA ALA A 115 8.17 -5.37 19.11
C ALA A 115 7.95 -3.86 18.87
N SER A 116 6.87 -3.26 19.39
CA SER A 116 6.39 -1.94 18.96
C SER A 116 7.09 -0.70 19.57
N ASP A 117 8.25 -0.87 20.20
CA ASP A 117 8.87 0.19 21.03
C ASP A 117 9.75 1.16 20.22
N ALA A 118 9.96 0.90 18.93
CA ALA A 118 10.76 1.75 18.06
C ALA A 118 9.92 2.30 16.91
N GLY A 119 9.41 3.52 17.05
CA GLY A 119 8.80 4.32 15.96
C GLY A 119 9.80 4.75 14.88
N THR A 120 10.71 3.87 14.46
CA THR A 120 11.72 4.15 13.45
C THR A 120 11.48 3.19 12.29
N ALA A 121 11.09 3.72 11.14
CA ALA A 121 11.17 2.99 9.87
C ALA A 121 12.65 2.65 9.64
N GLY A 122 13.06 1.46 10.06
CA GLY A 122 14.43 0.97 9.96
C GLY A 122 14.66 0.30 8.61
N ASP A 123 15.63 0.84 7.88
CA ASP A 123 16.12 0.28 6.61
C ASP A 123 16.94 -0.99 6.89
N GLY A 124 16.30 -2.15 7.01
CA GLY A 124 17.03 -3.41 7.07
C GLY A 124 16.22 -4.58 7.59
N GLU A 125 16.10 -5.63 6.76
CA GLU A 125 15.74 -7.02 7.09
C GLU A 125 15.05 -7.23 8.45
N GLY A 126 13.82 -6.70 8.57
CA GLY A 126 13.01 -6.84 9.76
C GLY A 126 12.72 -8.31 10.03
N THR A 127 13.19 -8.82 11.16
CA THR A 127 12.58 -9.98 11.80
C THR A 127 11.08 -9.75 11.89
N ALA A 128 10.28 -10.76 11.56
CA ALA A 128 8.83 -10.74 11.33
C ALA A 128 7.94 -10.29 12.51
N HIS A 129 8.48 -9.55 13.47
CA HIS A 129 7.85 -9.20 14.74
C HIS A 129 7.48 -7.73 14.86
N ASP A 130 8.18 -6.80 14.20
CA ASP A 130 7.83 -5.37 14.30
C ASP A 130 6.85 -4.96 13.18
N VAL A 131 5.61 -4.64 13.58
CA VAL A 131 4.56 -4.16 12.67
C VAL A 131 4.62 -2.65 12.43
N GLY A 132 5.46 -1.94 13.18
CA GLY A 132 5.61 -0.49 13.14
C GLY A 132 4.34 0.27 13.55
N LEU A 133 4.21 1.49 13.02
CA LEU A 133 3.02 2.32 13.21
C LEU A 133 1.87 1.84 12.32
N LEU A 134 0.66 2.11 12.80
CA LEU A 134 -0.62 1.76 12.18
C LEU A 134 -1.47 3.02 11.98
N ALA A 135 -2.33 2.99 10.96
CA ALA A 135 -3.37 3.97 10.70
C ALA A 135 -4.75 3.33 10.92
N LEU A 136 -5.64 3.98 11.67
CA LEU A 136 -7.03 3.53 11.72
C LEU A 136 -7.72 4.05 10.46
N VAL A 137 -8.18 3.13 9.62
CA VAL A 137 -8.84 3.46 8.35
C VAL A 137 -10.31 3.05 8.45
N GLU A 138 -11.20 3.99 8.12
CA GLU A 138 -12.64 3.75 8.01
C GLU A 138 -13.08 3.81 6.54
N LEU A 139 -13.86 2.82 6.12
CA LEU A 139 -14.41 2.70 4.77
C LEU A 139 -15.93 2.69 4.86
N GLN A 140 -16.56 3.65 4.19
CA GLN A 140 -18.00 3.77 4.12
C GLN A 140 -18.55 2.82 3.06
N ASN A 141 -19.55 2.02 3.42
CA ASN A 141 -20.11 0.96 2.58
C ASN A 141 -21.53 1.30 2.08
N GLY A 142 -21.81 2.60 1.88
CA GLY A 142 -23.15 3.09 1.55
C GLY A 142 -24.09 2.93 2.75
N ASP A 143 -25.17 2.17 2.58
CA ASP A 143 -26.16 1.93 3.65
C ASP A 143 -25.72 0.86 4.66
N ALA A 144 -24.66 0.10 4.35
CA ALA A 144 -24.10 -0.90 5.26
C ALA A 144 -23.18 -0.26 6.30
N ALA A 145 -22.95 -0.97 7.41
CA ALA A 145 -22.01 -0.52 8.44
C ALA A 145 -20.61 -0.29 7.85
N PRO A 146 -19.88 0.76 8.31
CA PRO A 146 -18.52 0.99 7.87
C PRO A 146 -17.60 -0.18 8.22
N SER A 147 -16.58 -0.40 7.40
CA SER A 147 -15.49 -1.32 7.70
C SER A 147 -14.32 -0.56 8.31
N HIS A 148 -13.60 -1.20 9.22
CA HIS A 148 -12.40 -0.64 9.85
C HIS A 148 -11.23 -1.59 9.72
N VAL A 149 -10.06 -1.03 9.40
CA VAL A 149 -8.79 -1.76 9.37
C VAL A 149 -7.70 -0.93 10.04
N ALA A 150 -6.73 -1.61 10.63
CA ALA A 150 -5.48 -1.01 11.07
C ALA A 150 -4.44 -1.19 9.95
N GLY A 151 -4.26 -0.16 9.12
CA GLY A 151 -3.36 -0.18 7.98
C GLY A 151 -1.90 -0.08 8.43
N THR A 152 -1.03 -0.95 7.91
CA THR A 152 0.42 -0.95 8.19
C THR A 152 1.17 -0.04 7.22
N ALA A 153 2.50 0.00 7.35
CA ALA A 153 3.37 0.59 6.33
C ALA A 153 3.09 0.04 4.92
N ASN A 154 2.79 -1.25 4.76
CA ASN A 154 2.47 -1.82 3.45
C ASN A 154 1.13 -1.35 2.88
N PHE A 155 0.13 -1.09 3.73
CA PHE A 155 -1.10 -0.42 3.27
C PHE A 155 -0.79 0.98 2.74
N TYR A 156 0.01 1.73 3.51
CA TYR A 156 0.45 3.07 3.13
C TYR A 156 1.25 3.10 1.82
N VAL A 157 2.10 2.09 1.58
CA VAL A 157 2.84 1.96 0.32
C VAL A 157 1.90 1.84 -0.88
N ILE A 158 0.81 1.07 -0.77
CA ILE A 158 -0.17 0.94 -1.86
C ILE A 158 -0.85 2.29 -2.14
N THR A 159 -1.10 3.09 -1.11
CA THR A 159 -1.71 4.42 -1.28
C THR A 159 -0.75 5.44 -1.90
N ARG A 160 0.55 5.11 -2.04
CA ARG A 160 1.50 5.93 -2.82
C ARG A 160 1.22 5.87 -4.30
N TYR A 161 0.66 4.75 -4.77
CA TYR A 161 0.24 4.57 -6.15
C TYR A 161 -0.98 5.44 -6.47
N ASN A 162 -1.94 5.51 -5.53
CA ASN A 162 -3.08 6.41 -5.55
C ASN A 162 -3.53 6.70 -4.11
N TRP A 163 -3.57 7.98 -3.72
CA TRP A 163 -3.87 8.42 -2.37
C TRP A 163 -5.35 8.22 -2.01
N SER A 164 -5.74 6.97 -1.77
CA SER A 164 -7.10 6.57 -1.44
C SER A 164 -7.09 5.24 -0.68
N SER A 165 -7.71 5.23 0.50
CA SER A 165 -7.93 4.03 1.30
C SER A 165 -8.81 3.00 0.57
N TYR A 166 -9.85 3.47 -0.13
CA TYR A 166 -10.72 2.63 -0.95
C TYR A 166 -9.95 1.96 -2.10
N TYR A 167 -9.08 2.72 -2.79
CA TYR A 167 -8.22 2.15 -3.83
C TYR A 167 -7.32 1.06 -3.26
N ALA A 168 -6.65 1.35 -2.14
CA ALA A 168 -5.72 0.40 -1.54
C ALA A 168 -6.42 -0.89 -1.10
N MET A 169 -7.59 -0.79 -0.46
CA MET A 169 -8.37 -1.97 -0.10
C MET A 169 -8.85 -2.77 -1.31
N ALA A 170 -9.34 -2.11 -2.37
CA ALA A 170 -9.74 -2.79 -3.58
C ALA A 170 -8.58 -3.57 -4.23
N VAL A 171 -7.37 -3.00 -4.24
CA VAL A 171 -6.15 -3.67 -4.73
C VAL A 171 -5.80 -4.89 -3.87
N ILE A 172 -5.88 -4.75 -2.54
CA ILE A 172 -5.57 -5.82 -1.58
C ILE A 172 -6.57 -6.98 -1.71
N ASP A 173 -7.86 -6.68 -1.75
CA ASP A 173 -8.94 -7.66 -1.83
C ASP A 173 -8.88 -8.41 -3.17
N LEU A 174 -8.66 -7.69 -4.26
CA LEU A 174 -8.46 -8.29 -5.58
C LEU A 174 -7.24 -9.21 -5.59
N GLY A 175 -6.10 -8.75 -5.07
CA GLY A 175 -4.88 -9.55 -4.99
C GLY A 175 -5.05 -10.82 -4.17
N THR A 176 -5.75 -10.73 -3.04
CA THR A 176 -6.08 -11.87 -2.17
C THR A 176 -7.01 -12.86 -2.89
N THR A 177 -8.02 -12.35 -3.57
CA THR A 177 -8.98 -13.16 -4.35
C THR A 177 -8.28 -13.92 -5.48
N VAL A 178 -7.44 -13.24 -6.26
CA VAL A 178 -6.65 -13.86 -7.35
C VAL A 178 -5.70 -14.93 -6.80
N LYS A 179 -5.06 -14.68 -5.65
CA LYS A 179 -4.18 -15.66 -5.01
C LYS A 179 -4.93 -16.90 -4.54
N GLY A 180 -6.14 -16.74 -3.98
CA GLY A 180 -6.95 -17.87 -3.51
C GLY A 180 -7.60 -18.69 -4.62
N ALA A 181 -7.73 -18.12 -5.83
CA ALA A 181 -8.27 -18.80 -7.01
C ALA A 181 -7.21 -19.56 -7.83
N ARG A 182 -5.93 -19.47 -7.47
CA ARG A 182 -4.81 -20.21 -8.07
C ARG A 182 -4.46 -21.44 -7.24
#